data_AF-A0A3D3BHJ5-F1
#
_entry.id   AF-A0A3D3BHJ5-F1
#
_cell.length_a   1.000
_cell.length_b   1.000
_cell.length_c   1.000
_cell.angle_alpha   90.00
_cell.angle_beta   90.00
_cell.angle_gamma   90.00
#
_symmetry.space_group_name_H-M   'P 1'
#
loop_
_entity.id
_entity.type
_entity.pdbx_description
1 polymer ?
#
loop_
_entity_poly.entity_id
_entity_poly.type
_entity_poly.pdbx_seq_one_letter_code
_entity_poly.pdbx_strand_id
1 'polypeptide(L)'
;MQISEFSAKYGFNERRAYLIGLLRVELEAIRAKGWQVRCYVFGSFVRDGPLKDLPGDLDAMFSISKPCDGEIMWRPIATTDELHIVRNVLTADSSTPYELRQCNTVQEMIERFNEACERAGEDVRIEGDRSDLVEVWL
;
A
#
# COMPACT_ATOMS: atom_id res chain seq x y z
N MET A 1 0.30 3.75 12.49
CA MET A 1 -0.09 4.97 13.21
C MET A 1 -1.51 5.28 12.82
N GLN A 2 -2.39 5.64 13.77
CA GLN A 2 -3.74 6.07 13.40
C GLN A 2 -3.67 7.35 12.57
N ILE A 3 -4.58 7.55 11.61
CA ILE A 3 -4.53 8.74 10.75
C ILE A 3 -4.67 10.05 11.54
N SER A 4 -5.37 10.01 12.68
CA SER A 4 -5.45 11.12 13.63
C SER A 4 -4.10 11.43 14.27
N GLU A 5 -3.35 10.41 14.69
CA GLU A 5 -1.98 10.55 15.21
C GLU A 5 -1.01 11.03 14.13
N PHE A 6 -1.17 10.53 12.90
CA PHE A 6 -0.38 10.96 11.75
C PHE A 6 -0.64 12.43 11.41
N SER A 7 -1.91 12.85 11.41
CA SER A 7 -2.31 14.25 11.24
C SER A 7 -1.75 15.14 12.34
N ALA A 8 -1.80 14.72 13.61
CA ALA A 8 -1.24 15.50 14.72
C ALA A 8 0.29 15.67 14.59
N LYS A 9 1.00 14.63 14.15
CA LYS A 9 2.46 14.65 14.04
C LYS A 9 2.97 15.36 12.79
N TYR A 10 2.29 15.19 11.65
CA TYR A 10 2.77 15.61 10.34
C TYR A 10 1.89 16.67 9.67
N GLY A 11 0.76 17.08 10.26
CA GLY A 11 -0.21 18.02 9.68
C GLY A 11 -0.11 19.45 10.21
N PHE A 12 1.08 19.92 10.60
CA PHE A 12 1.29 21.21 11.28
C PHE A 12 1.03 22.46 10.42
N ASN A 13 0.86 22.32 9.10
CA ASN A 13 0.46 23.41 8.22
C ASN A 13 -0.71 23.01 7.32
N GLU A 14 -1.40 24.00 6.75
CA GLU A 14 -2.62 23.81 5.95
C GLU A 14 -2.42 22.85 4.78
N ARG A 15 -1.29 22.96 4.07
CA ARG A 15 -1.01 22.11 2.90
C ARG A 15 -0.82 20.65 3.31
N ARG A 16 -0.09 20.37 4.40
CA ARG A 16 0.10 19.00 4.89
C ARG A 16 -1.20 18.43 5.45
N ALA A 17 -1.95 19.23 6.21
CA ALA A 17 -3.27 18.83 6.69
C ALA A 17 -4.22 18.48 5.54
N TYR A 18 -4.21 19.28 4.47
CA TYR A 18 -4.97 19.01 3.25
C TYR A 18 -4.58 17.69 2.58
N LEU A 19 -3.27 17.45 2.36
CA LEU A 19 -2.78 16.20 1.76
C LEU A 19 -3.13 14.97 2.60
N ILE A 20 -3.02 15.08 3.93
CA ILE A 20 -3.45 14.01 4.86
C ILE A 20 -4.96 13.80 4.77
N GLY A 21 -5.74 14.87 4.60
CA GLY A 21 -7.18 14.81 4.35
C GLY A 21 -7.52 14.04 3.06
N LEU A 22 -6.81 14.30 1.97
CA LEU A 22 -6.98 13.54 0.72
C LEU A 22 -6.64 12.05 0.91
N LEU A 23 -5.52 11.75 1.58
CA LEU A 23 -5.15 10.37 1.90
C LEU A 23 -6.24 9.68 2.71
N ARG A 24 -6.82 10.37 3.69
CA ARG A 24 -7.93 9.85 4.51
C ARG A 24 -9.14 9.49 3.64
N VAL A 25 -9.54 10.37 2.73
CA VAL A 25 -10.68 10.13 1.83
C VAL A 25 -10.47 8.88 0.97
N GLU A 26 -9.25 8.69 0.43
CA GLU A 26 -8.92 7.49 -0.35
C GLU A 26 -9.00 6.21 0.49
N LEU A 27 -8.46 6.23 1.71
CA LEU A 27 -8.55 5.09 2.64
C LEU A 27 -10.00 4.77 3.03
N GLU A 28 -10.82 5.80 3.25
CA GLU A 28 -12.24 5.65 3.58
C GLU A 28 -12.99 5.04 2.39
N ALA A 29 -12.69 5.47 1.17
CA ALA A 29 -13.27 4.91 -0.05
C ALA A 29 -12.89 3.43 -0.26
N ILE A 30 -11.66 3.03 0.06
CA ILE A 30 -11.23 1.62 0.01
C ILE A 30 -11.98 0.80 1.07
N ARG A 31 -12.06 1.28 2.32
CA ARG A 31 -12.81 0.60 3.39
C ARG A 31 -14.31 0.49 3.08
N ALA A 32 -14.91 1.50 2.47
CA ALA A 32 -16.32 1.49 2.08
C ALA A 32 -16.65 0.39 1.06
N LYS A 33 -15.67 -0.05 0.26
CA LYS A 33 -15.79 -1.21 -0.63
C LYS A 33 -15.68 -2.55 0.11
N GLY A 34 -15.48 -2.54 1.43
CA GLY A 34 -15.19 -3.71 2.25
C GLY A 34 -13.76 -4.22 2.11
N TRP A 35 -12.87 -3.47 1.45
CA TRP A 35 -11.50 -3.90 1.18
C TRP A 35 -10.59 -3.63 2.37
N GLN A 36 -9.63 -4.51 2.59
CA GLN A 36 -8.54 -4.27 3.53
C GLN A 36 -7.47 -3.45 2.83
N VAL A 37 -6.85 -2.52 3.56
CA VAL A 37 -5.76 -1.69 3.05
C VAL A 37 -4.70 -1.51 4.13
N ARG A 38 -3.44 -1.61 3.72
CA ARG A 38 -2.30 -1.07 4.45
C ARG A 38 -1.72 0.08 3.64
N CYS A 39 -1.49 1.20 4.29
CA CYS A 39 -0.92 2.39 3.67
C CYS A 39 0.41 2.69 4.34
N TYR A 40 1.41 2.98 3.53
CA TYR A 40 2.74 3.37 3.98
C TYR A 40 3.07 4.72 3.37
N VAL A 41 3.22 5.74 4.20
CA VAL A 41 3.65 7.08 3.77
C VAL A 41 5.16 7.16 3.93
N PHE A 42 5.85 7.66 2.93
CA PHE A 42 7.31 7.74 2.89
C PHE A 42 7.79 9.04 2.23
N GLY A 43 9.09 9.11 1.95
CA GLY A 43 9.69 10.21 1.20
C GLY A 43 9.86 11.49 2.03
N SER A 44 10.03 12.60 1.32
CA SER A 44 10.32 13.91 1.93
C SER A 44 9.23 14.36 2.90
N PHE A 45 7.98 13.89 2.69
CA PHE A 45 6.88 14.18 3.59
C PHE A 45 7.17 13.70 5.01
N VAL A 46 7.68 12.47 5.18
CA VAL A 46 7.99 11.92 6.51
C VAL A 46 9.36 12.37 7.00
N ARG A 47 10.38 12.29 6.13
CA ARG A 47 11.79 12.54 6.48
C ARG A 47 12.08 13.99 6.81
N ASP A 48 11.57 14.91 6.00
CA ASP A 48 11.80 16.35 6.15
C ASP A 48 10.66 17.03 6.91
N GLY A 49 9.70 16.23 7.38
CA GLY A 49 8.40 16.61 7.92
C GLY A 49 8.40 17.82 8.84
N PRO A 50 9.21 17.89 9.90
CA PRO A 50 9.17 19.01 10.84
C PRO A 50 9.88 20.30 10.36
N LEU A 51 10.54 20.30 9.20
CA LEU A 51 11.57 21.30 8.85
C LEU A 51 11.28 22.13 7.59
N LYS A 52 10.16 21.92 6.88
CA LYS A 52 9.85 22.65 5.63
C LYS A 52 8.45 23.27 5.63
N ASP A 53 8.41 24.61 5.50
CA ASP A 53 7.18 25.40 5.39
C ASP A 53 6.41 25.15 4.07
N LEU A 54 7.14 24.81 3.01
CA LEU A 54 6.59 24.37 1.73
C LEU A 54 6.80 22.86 1.59
N PRO A 55 5.86 22.02 2.05
CA PRO A 55 5.97 20.59 1.86
C PRO A 55 5.88 20.26 0.36
N GLY A 56 6.60 19.22 -0.05
CA GLY A 56 6.43 18.60 -1.36
C GLY A 56 5.08 17.90 -1.50
N ASP A 57 5.07 16.87 -2.33
CA ASP A 57 4.05 15.84 -2.42
C ASP A 57 4.01 14.93 -1.18
N LEU A 58 2.96 14.10 -1.12
CA LEU A 58 2.81 13.02 -0.15
C LEU A 58 2.95 11.71 -0.92
N ASP A 59 4.06 11.02 -0.71
CA ASP A 59 4.33 9.71 -1.31
C ASP A 59 3.70 8.62 -0.45
N ALA A 60 2.82 7.82 -1.06
CA ALA A 60 2.14 6.73 -0.37
C ALA A 60 2.14 5.45 -1.21
N MET A 61 2.42 4.35 -0.53
CA MET A 61 2.35 3.00 -1.07
C MET A 61 1.17 2.27 -0.43
N PHE A 62 0.33 1.64 -1.25
CA PHE A 62 -0.86 0.92 -0.79
C PHE A 62 -0.73 -0.57 -1.07
N SER A 63 -1.01 -1.37 -0.03
CA SER A 63 -1.30 -2.79 -0.16
C SER A 63 -2.79 -2.99 0.05
N ILE A 64 -3.53 -3.33 -1.00
CA ILE A 64 -5.00 -3.46 -0.96
C ILE A 64 -5.37 -4.92 -1.15
N SER A 65 -6.19 -5.46 -0.24
CA SER A 65 -6.74 -6.80 -0.33
C SER A 65 -8.26 -6.73 -0.41
N LYS A 66 -8.80 -7.13 -1.56
CA LYS A 66 -10.24 -7.33 -1.71
C LYS A 66 -10.66 -8.56 -0.89
N PRO A 67 -11.69 -8.48 -0.03
CA PRO A 67 -12.22 -9.65 0.66
C PRO A 67 -12.69 -10.66 -0.38
N CYS A 68 -12.40 -11.93 -0.12
CA CYS A 68 -12.84 -13.02 -0.98
C CYS A 68 -14.37 -13.03 -1.03
N ASP A 69 -14.93 -12.78 -2.20
CA ASP A 69 -16.35 -12.96 -2.47
C ASP A 69 -16.64 -14.46 -2.35
N GLY A 70 -17.29 -14.87 -1.27
CA GLY A 70 -17.59 -16.28 -0.97
C GLY A 70 -18.32 -17.00 -2.11
N GLU A 71 -19.11 -16.30 -2.91
CA GLU A 71 -19.84 -16.92 -4.03
C GLU A 71 -18.96 -17.22 -5.26
N ILE A 72 -17.86 -16.49 -5.46
CA ILE A 72 -17.00 -16.63 -6.65
C ILE A 72 -15.85 -17.62 -6.41
N MET A 73 -15.48 -17.83 -5.15
CA MET A 73 -14.34 -18.66 -4.74
C MET A 73 -14.69 -20.13 -4.57
N TRP A 74 -15.86 -20.44 -4.02
CA TRP A 74 -16.27 -21.81 -3.73
C TRP A 74 -17.08 -22.37 -4.89
N ARG A 75 -16.53 -23.33 -5.64
CA ARG A 75 -17.33 -24.11 -6.59
C ARG A 75 -17.28 -25.60 -6.22
N PRO A 76 -18.42 -26.30 -6.33
CA PRO A 76 -18.43 -27.75 -6.24
C PRO A 76 -17.65 -28.34 -7.42
N ILE A 77 -16.80 -29.34 -7.15
CA ILE A 77 -16.19 -30.14 -8.21
C ILE A 77 -17.26 -31.09 -8.76
N ALA A 78 -17.49 -31.06 -10.08
CA ALA A 78 -18.54 -31.83 -10.75
C ALA A 78 -18.49 -33.36 -10.52
N THR A 79 -17.36 -33.89 -10.07
CA THR A 79 -17.14 -35.33 -9.83
C THR A 79 -17.25 -35.76 -8.37
N THR A 80 -17.08 -34.84 -7.41
CA THR A 80 -17.06 -35.18 -5.96
C THR A 80 -18.05 -34.37 -5.13
N ASP A 81 -18.65 -33.32 -5.70
CA ASP A 81 -19.53 -32.35 -5.00
C ASP A 81 -18.87 -31.64 -3.80
N GLU A 82 -17.56 -31.81 -3.62
CA GLU A 82 -16.77 -31.12 -2.62
C GLU A 82 -16.58 -29.66 -3.02
N LEU A 83 -16.69 -28.75 -2.05
CA LEU A 83 -16.47 -27.31 -2.25
C LEU A 83 -14.96 -27.01 -2.26
N HIS A 84 -14.46 -26.54 -3.40
CA HIS A 84 -13.04 -26.14 -3.55
C HIS A 84 -12.90 -24.65 -3.79
N ILE A 85 -11.79 -24.05 -3.31
CA ILE A 85 -11.42 -22.66 -3.60
C ILE A 85 -10.78 -22.62 -4.99
N VAL A 86 -11.49 -22.13 -6.00
CA VAL A 86 -11.06 -22.16 -7.41
C VAL A 86 -10.07 -21.05 -7.76
N ARG A 87 -9.88 -20.06 -6.88
CA ARG A 87 -8.98 -18.92 -7.09
C ARG A 87 -8.10 -18.60 -5.88
N ASN A 88 -7.58 -19.64 -5.23
CA ASN A 88 -6.47 -19.44 -4.30
C ASN A 88 -5.17 -19.36 -5.11
N VAL A 89 -4.94 -18.23 -5.78
CA VAL A 89 -3.67 -17.99 -6.47
C VAL A 89 -2.78 -17.16 -5.55
N LEU A 90 -1.94 -17.85 -4.79
CA LEU A 90 -0.66 -17.34 -4.34
C LEU A 90 0.45 -18.15 -5.02
N THR A 91 0.52 -18.06 -6.34
CA THR A 91 1.72 -18.43 -7.10
C THR A 91 1.77 -17.57 -8.34
N ALA A 92 2.74 -16.65 -8.38
CA ALA A 92 3.24 -16.20 -9.67
C ALA A 92 3.78 -17.45 -10.38
N ASP A 93 3.20 -17.78 -11.53
CA ASP A 93 3.82 -18.67 -12.51
C ASP A 93 5.30 -18.24 -12.68
N SER A 94 6.23 -19.20 -12.78
CA SER A 94 7.65 -18.89 -12.98
C SER A 94 7.91 -18.11 -14.27
N SER A 95 6.96 -18.17 -15.23
CA SER A 95 6.93 -17.38 -16.46
C SER A 95 6.40 -15.94 -16.25
N THR A 96 5.79 -15.64 -15.10
CA THR A 96 5.28 -14.30 -14.78
C THR A 96 6.45 -13.33 -14.77
N PRO A 97 6.43 -12.27 -15.61
CA PRO A 97 7.43 -11.22 -15.59
C PRO A 97 7.63 -10.75 -14.16
N TYR A 98 8.88 -10.57 -13.76
CA TYR A 98 9.23 -10.23 -12.39
C TYR A 98 8.32 -9.08 -11.90
N GLU A 99 8.13 -8.04 -12.70
CA GLU A 99 7.27 -6.86 -12.48
C GLU A 99 5.80 -7.13 -12.10
N LEU A 100 5.26 -8.32 -12.40
CA LEU A 100 3.87 -8.70 -12.11
C LEU A 100 3.73 -9.69 -10.94
N ARG A 101 4.82 -10.04 -10.25
CA ARG A 101 4.77 -10.94 -9.08
C ARG A 101 4.20 -10.20 -7.86
N GLN A 102 3.28 -10.84 -7.13
CA GLN A 102 2.78 -10.32 -5.87
C GLN A 102 3.92 -10.21 -4.84
N CYS A 103 3.98 -9.08 -4.14
CA CYS A 103 4.84 -8.91 -2.98
C CYS A 103 4.13 -9.48 -1.75
N ASN A 104 4.77 -10.41 -1.06
CA ASN A 104 4.20 -11.08 0.12
C ASN A 104 4.57 -10.35 1.42
N THR A 105 5.61 -9.54 1.38
CA THR A 105 6.07 -8.73 2.51
C THR A 105 6.23 -7.26 2.12
N VAL A 106 6.24 -6.37 3.11
CA VAL A 106 6.55 -4.95 2.92
C VAL A 106 7.96 -4.78 2.35
N GLN A 107 8.90 -5.62 2.80
CA GLN A 107 10.27 -5.61 2.32
C GLN A 107 10.36 -5.95 0.84
N GLU A 108 9.66 -7.00 0.40
CA GLU A 108 9.56 -7.35 -1.03
C GLU A 108 8.96 -6.22 -1.85
N MET A 109 7.95 -5.52 -1.33
CA MET A 109 7.32 -4.40 -2.01
C MET A 109 8.27 -3.20 -2.15
N ILE A 110 9.02 -2.89 -1.08
CA ILE A 110 10.06 -1.85 -1.08
C ILE A 110 11.15 -2.18 -2.09
N GLU A 111 11.64 -3.41 -2.11
CA GLU A 111 12.67 -3.87 -3.06
C GLU A 111 12.19 -3.73 -4.51
N ARG A 112 10.95 -4.11 -4.81
CA ARG A 112 10.36 -3.91 -6.15
C ARG A 112 10.20 -2.46 -6.53
N PHE A 113 9.75 -1.62 -5.61
CA PHE A 113 9.61 -0.19 -5.85
C PHE A 113 10.97 0.44 -6.19
N ASN A 114 11.99 0.18 -5.38
CA ASN A 114 13.33 0.71 -5.58
C ASN A 114 13.93 0.26 -6.94
N GLU A 115 13.75 -1.02 -7.30
CA GLU A 115 14.20 -1.54 -8.58
C GLU A 115 13.47 -0.88 -9.77
N ALA A 116 12.18 -0.58 -9.63
CA ALA A 116 11.41 0.11 -10.65
C ALA A 116 11.86 1.57 -10.83
N CYS A 117 12.09 2.30 -9.73
CA CYS A 117 12.62 3.66 -9.77
C CYS A 117 14.01 3.73 -10.42
N GLU A 118 14.91 2.79 -10.08
CA GLU A 118 16.23 2.70 -10.72
C GLU A 118 16.14 2.49 -12.23
N ARG A 119 15.24 1.61 -12.69
CA ARG A 119 14.99 1.38 -14.12
C ARG A 119 14.39 2.60 -14.84
N ALA A 120 13.55 3.36 -14.14
CA ALA A 120 12.93 4.58 -14.66
C ALA A 120 13.89 5.78 -14.63
N GLY A 121 15.05 5.67 -13.96
CA GLY A 121 15.97 6.78 -13.76
C GLY A 121 15.45 7.81 -12.75
N GLU A 122 14.56 7.40 -11.86
CA GLU A 122 14.01 8.24 -10.79
C GLU A 122 14.92 8.23 -9.56
N ASP A 123 15.20 9.40 -9.00
CA ASP A 123 15.98 9.57 -7.76
C ASP A 123 15.09 9.44 -6.51
N VAL A 124 14.31 8.36 -6.47
CA VAL A 124 13.39 8.04 -5.36
C VAL A 124 13.73 6.65 -4.83
N ARG A 125 13.93 6.54 -3.52
CA ARG A 125 14.29 5.28 -2.86
C ARG A 125 13.69 5.20 -1.46
N ILE A 126 13.30 3.99 -1.07
CA ILE A 126 12.91 3.64 0.29
C ILE A 126 14.03 2.79 0.90
N GLU A 127 14.71 3.29 1.93
CA GLU A 127 15.92 2.67 2.53
C GLU A 127 15.67 1.30 3.19
N GLY A 128 14.42 0.90 3.43
CA GLY A 128 14.06 -0.45 3.90
C GLY A 128 14.36 -0.73 5.39
N ASP A 129 15.00 0.19 6.10
CA ASP A 129 15.33 0.10 7.54
C ASP A 129 14.20 0.59 8.47
N ARG A 130 13.05 0.96 7.91
CA ARG A 130 11.87 1.57 8.56
C ARG A 130 12.07 2.99 9.11
N SER A 131 13.22 3.63 8.89
CA SER A 131 13.44 5.00 9.37
C SER A 131 12.62 6.04 8.57
N ASP A 132 12.33 5.73 7.29
CA ASP A 132 11.69 6.65 6.34
C ASP A 132 10.24 6.28 5.98
N LEU A 133 9.62 5.35 6.70
CA LEU A 133 8.32 4.77 6.34
C LEU A 133 7.38 4.70 7.55
N VAL A 134 6.21 5.32 7.43
CA VAL A 134 5.17 5.28 8.47
C VAL A 134 3.96 4.54 7.93
N GLU A 135 3.64 3.40 8.53
CA GLU A 135 2.36 2.74 8.29
C GLU A 135 1.23 3.60 8.88
N VAL A 136 0.22 3.89 8.07
CA VAL A 136 -0.95 4.70 8.42
C VAL A 136 -2.22 3.86 8.27
N TRP A 137 -3.11 3.93 9.26
CA TRP A 137 -4.40 3.23 9.24
C TRP A 137 -5.54 4.12 9.77
N LEU A 138 -6.77 3.77 9.39
CA LEU A 138 -8.02 4.46 9.77
C LEU A 138 -8.61 3.94 11.08
#